data_AF-A0A0G4KEH1-F1
#
_entry.id   AF-A0A0G4KEH1-F1
#
_cell.length_a   1.000
_cell.length_b   1.000
_cell.length_c   1.000
_cell.angle_alpha   90.00
_cell.angle_beta   90.00
_cell.angle_gamma   90.00
#
_symmetry.space_group_name_H-M   'P 1'
#
loop_
_entity.id
_entity.type
_entity.pdbx_description
1 polymer ?
#
loop_
_entity_poly.entity_id
_entity_poly.type
_entity_poly.pdbx_seq_one_letter_code
_entity_poly.pdbx_strand_id
1 'polypeptide(L)'
;QRWKAGVFILLIVIAATLLICTVIIAWRLHNNCQIDESERVAASRMVYYLTMAIISTSWHGEFVSCMPPRDTGELSAEEQASIDYLKLHSTPCPTCAAPAQKTHGCNHMICFRCNSHFCYLCSAWLDPAKPYQHFNEQPGGKRTSCYMRLWELEEGDGDDVGYGFAGGAGGDQAAVQPPPA
;
A
#
# COMPACT_ATOMS: atom_id res chain seq x y z
N GLN A 1 -16.22 35.01 -27.55
CA GLN A 1 -15.06 35.61 -26.84
C GLN A 1 -15.46 36.40 -25.59
N ARG A 2 -16.55 37.20 -25.62
CA ARG A 2 -16.99 38.03 -24.47
C ARG A 2 -17.30 37.25 -23.17
N TRP A 3 -17.89 36.06 -23.28
CA TRP A 3 -18.21 35.20 -22.12
C TRP A 3 -16.97 34.67 -21.39
N LYS A 4 -15.86 34.40 -22.11
CA LYS A 4 -14.60 33.95 -21.51
C LYS A 4 -13.95 35.05 -20.65
N ALA A 5 -14.02 36.30 -21.11
CA ALA A 5 -13.56 37.46 -20.34
C ALA A 5 -14.41 37.70 -19.08
N GLY A 6 -15.73 37.51 -19.17
CA GLY A 6 -16.62 37.59 -18.02
C GLY A 6 -16.32 36.53 -16.96
N VAL A 7 -16.10 35.28 -17.36
CA VAL A 7 -15.70 34.19 -16.44
C VAL A 7 -14.34 34.47 -15.79
N PHE A 8 -13.37 34.97 -16.55
CA PHE A 8 -12.05 35.30 -16.01
C PHE A 8 -12.10 36.42 -14.96
N ILE A 9 -12.89 37.48 -15.20
CA ILE A 9 -13.08 38.57 -14.23
C ILE A 9 -13.80 38.04 -12.97
N LEU A 10 -14.82 37.19 -13.13
CA LEU A 10 -15.51 36.58 -11.99
C LEU A 10 -14.56 35.76 -11.11
N LEU A 11 -13.69 34.94 -11.72
CA LEU A 11 -12.71 34.14 -10.99
C LEU A 11 -11.67 35.01 -10.25
N ILE A 12 -11.22 36.11 -10.86
CA ILE A 12 -10.33 37.07 -10.21
C ILE A 12 -10.99 37.72 -8.99
N VAL A 13 -12.26 38.12 -9.12
CA VAL A 13 -13.01 38.72 -8.01
C VAL A 13 -13.15 37.72 -6.86
N ILE A 14 -13.54 36.47 -7.16
CA ILE A 14 -13.64 35.41 -6.14
C ILE A 14 -12.30 35.18 -5.45
N ALA A 15 -11.20 35.07 -6.20
CA ALA A 15 -9.87 34.88 -5.64
C ALA A 15 -9.45 36.06 -4.73
N ALA A 16 -9.70 37.30 -5.16
CA ALA A 16 -9.40 38.50 -4.38
C ALA A 16 -10.23 38.56 -3.09
N THR A 17 -11.52 38.22 -3.16
CA THR A 17 -12.39 38.17 -1.97
C THR A 17 -11.92 37.11 -0.98
N LEU A 18 -11.54 35.91 -1.44
CA LEU A 18 -11.00 34.86 -0.58
C LEU A 18 -9.70 35.30 0.08
N LEU A 19 -8.78 35.93 -0.66
CA LEU A 19 -7.53 36.47 -0.08
C LEU A 19 -7.81 37.53 0.99
N ILE A 20 -8.70 38.49 0.72
CA ILE A 20 -9.06 39.51 1.71
C ILE A 20 -9.66 38.88 2.97
N CYS A 21 -10.57 37.91 2.83
CA CYS A 21 -11.14 37.18 3.96
C CYS A 21 -10.06 36.46 4.79
N THR A 22 -9.10 35.79 4.14
CA THR A 22 -8.01 35.10 4.85
C THR A 22 -7.12 36.07 5.64
N VAL A 23 -6.81 37.24 5.08
CA VAL A 23 -6.01 38.27 5.77
C VAL A 23 -6.77 38.85 6.97
N ILE A 24 -8.07 39.12 6.83
CA ILE A 24 -8.91 39.61 7.92
C ILE A 24 -8.99 38.58 9.05
N ILE A 25 -9.21 37.29 8.72
CA ILE A 25 -9.26 36.20 9.68
C ILE A 25 -7.91 36.07 10.40
N ALA A 26 -6.79 36.06 9.67
CA ALA A 26 -5.45 35.98 10.24
C ALA A 26 -5.16 37.16 11.18
N TRP A 27 -5.50 38.38 10.76
CA TRP A 27 -5.34 39.59 11.59
C TRP A 27 -6.22 39.55 12.85
N ARG A 28 -7.46 39.09 12.73
CA ARG A 28 -8.39 38.91 13.86
C ARG A 28 -7.91 37.85 14.84
N LEU A 29 -7.38 36.71 14.35
CA LEU A 29 -6.75 35.69 15.20
C LEU A 29 -5.49 36.25 15.87
N HIS A 30 -4.65 37.00 15.16
CA HIS A 30 -3.41 37.55 15.72
C HIS A 30 -3.67 38.60 16.82
N ASN A 31 -4.70 39.45 16.67
CA ASN A 31 -5.01 40.49 17.65
C ASN A 31 -5.81 40.01 18.87
N ASN A 32 -6.50 38.86 18.81
CA ASN A 32 -7.34 38.36 19.91
C ASN A 32 -6.69 37.19 20.68
N CYS A 33 -5.62 37.43 21.44
CA CYS A 33 -4.89 36.43 22.25
C CYS A 33 -5.70 35.66 23.31
N GLN A 34 -7.02 35.88 23.44
CA GLN A 34 -7.91 35.12 24.35
C GLN A 34 -8.54 33.87 23.73
N ILE A 35 -8.32 33.60 22.44
CA ILE A 35 -8.82 32.39 21.77
C ILE A 35 -7.85 31.24 22.07
N ASP A 36 -8.36 30.14 22.59
CA ASP A 36 -7.60 28.94 22.93
C ASP A 36 -6.84 28.37 21.70
N GLU A 37 -5.63 27.87 21.91
CA GLU A 37 -4.73 27.39 20.84
C GLU A 37 -5.36 26.21 20.05
N SER A 38 -6.20 25.41 20.69
CA SER A 38 -6.88 24.30 20.03
C SER A 38 -7.91 24.76 18.99
N GLU A 39 -8.63 25.86 19.26
CA GLU A 39 -9.61 26.45 18.35
C GLU A 39 -8.92 27.18 17.19
N ARG A 40 -7.76 27.81 17.44
CA ARG A 40 -6.89 28.43 16.43
C ARG A 40 -6.32 27.40 15.45
N VAL A 41 -5.84 26.27 15.97
CA VAL A 41 -5.29 25.16 15.17
C VAL A 41 -6.39 24.42 14.40
N ALA A 42 -7.59 24.26 14.95
CA ALA A 42 -8.71 23.65 14.25
C ALA A 42 -9.23 24.50 13.08
N ALA A 43 -9.36 25.82 13.27
CA ALA A 43 -9.83 26.73 12.22
C ALA A 43 -8.78 26.92 11.10
N SER A 44 -7.50 27.01 11.45
CA SER A 44 -6.40 27.17 10.49
C SER A 44 -6.08 25.88 9.71
N ARG A 45 -6.22 24.71 10.34
CA ARG A 45 -6.07 23.41 9.66
C ARG A 45 -7.02 23.24 8.50
N MET A 46 -8.29 23.62 8.63
CA MET A 46 -9.26 23.43 7.55
C MET A 46 -8.90 24.27 6.31
N VAL A 47 -8.48 25.51 6.51
CA VAL A 47 -8.05 26.39 5.41
C VAL A 47 -6.71 25.93 4.82
N TYR A 48 -5.79 25.47 5.66
CA TYR A 48 -4.50 24.89 5.23
C TYR A 48 -4.70 23.63 4.38
N TYR A 49 -5.52 22.68 4.84
CA TYR A 49 -5.77 21.44 4.09
C TYR A 49 -6.59 21.70 2.81
N LEU A 50 -7.54 22.63 2.80
CA LEU A 50 -8.24 23.03 1.56
C LEU A 50 -7.28 23.67 0.55
N THR A 51 -6.41 24.57 0.99
CA THR A 51 -5.45 25.23 0.10
C THR A 51 -4.39 24.26 -0.42
N MET A 52 -3.86 23.38 0.44
CA MET A 52 -2.95 22.31 0.02
C MET A 52 -3.63 21.31 -0.93
N ALA A 53 -4.90 20.96 -0.71
CA ALA A 53 -5.66 20.10 -1.62
C ALA A 53 -5.92 20.75 -2.98
N ILE A 54 -6.25 22.04 -3.02
CA ILE A 54 -6.43 22.79 -4.29
C ILE A 54 -5.10 22.89 -5.03
N ILE A 55 -4.00 23.17 -4.33
CA ILE A 55 -2.67 23.26 -4.95
C ILE A 55 -2.19 21.89 -5.45
N SER A 56 -2.38 20.82 -4.68
CA SER A 56 -1.96 19.46 -5.08
C SER A 56 -2.76 18.91 -6.26
N THR A 57 -4.06 19.21 -6.33
CA THR A 57 -4.94 18.81 -7.44
C THR A 57 -4.78 19.68 -8.70
N SER A 58 -4.27 20.91 -8.56
CA SER A 58 -4.09 21.81 -9.69
C SER A 58 -2.84 21.51 -10.52
N TRP A 59 -1.80 20.92 -9.92
CA TRP A 59 -0.50 20.69 -10.57
C TRP A 59 -0.26 19.24 -11.01
N HIS A 60 -0.97 18.29 -10.41
CA HIS A 60 -0.95 16.89 -10.80
C HIS A 60 -2.38 16.45 -11.05
N GLY A 61 -2.68 16.09 -12.31
CA GLY A 61 -4.01 15.59 -12.68
C GLY A 61 -4.43 14.40 -11.82
N GLU A 62 -5.73 14.11 -11.82
CA GLU A 62 -6.49 13.21 -10.93
C GLU A 62 -5.91 11.79 -10.70
N PHE A 63 -4.85 11.40 -11.40
CA PHE A 63 -4.22 10.07 -11.32
C PHE A 63 -2.75 10.05 -10.88
N VAL A 64 -2.14 11.19 -10.50
CA VAL A 64 -0.72 11.20 -10.06
C VAL A 64 -0.63 11.57 -8.59
N SER A 65 -0.46 10.56 -7.74
CA SER A 65 -0.09 10.75 -6.33
C SER A 65 1.35 11.26 -6.26
N CYS A 66 1.52 12.54 -5.92
CA CYS A 66 2.83 13.07 -5.56
C CYS A 66 3.17 12.66 -4.14
N MET A 67 3.67 11.44 -4.01
CA MET A 67 4.35 11.04 -2.80
C MET A 67 5.72 11.71 -2.80
N PRO A 68 6.13 12.41 -1.72
CA PRO A 68 7.52 12.85 -1.60
C PRO A 68 8.43 11.63 -1.82
N PRO A 69 9.56 11.76 -2.54
CA PRO A 69 10.50 10.66 -2.65
C PRO A 69 10.79 10.18 -1.23
N ARG A 70 10.57 8.88 -0.98
CA ARG A 70 10.86 8.28 0.31
C ARG A 70 12.31 8.62 0.60
N ASP A 71 12.54 9.36 1.69
CA ASP A 71 13.90 9.72 2.10
C ASP A 71 14.68 8.41 2.20
N THR A 72 15.68 8.25 1.33
CA THR A 72 16.54 7.07 1.32
C THR A 72 17.52 7.09 2.51
N GLY A 73 17.34 8.03 3.45
CA GLY A 73 17.83 7.90 4.81
C GLY A 73 17.55 6.52 5.39
N GLU A 74 18.40 6.10 6.33
CA GLU A 74 18.32 4.81 7.00
C GLU A 74 16.87 4.51 7.41
N LEU A 75 16.28 3.47 6.80
CA LEU A 75 15.00 2.93 7.26
C LEU A 75 15.14 2.66 8.75
N SER A 76 14.16 3.09 9.55
CA SER A 76 14.22 2.80 10.97
C SER A 76 14.32 1.28 11.16
N ALA A 77 14.96 0.83 12.24
CA ALA A 77 15.04 -0.61 12.54
C ALA A 77 13.65 -1.27 12.55
N GLU A 78 12.63 -0.53 12.95
CA GLU A 78 11.23 -0.95 12.98
C GLU A 78 10.64 -1.11 11.56
N GLU A 79 10.91 -0.16 10.66
CA GLU A 79 10.48 -0.26 9.26
C GLU A 79 11.16 -1.43 8.54
N GLN A 80 12.45 -1.62 8.77
CA GLN A 80 13.19 -2.73 8.21
C GLN A 80 12.64 -4.08 8.72
N ALA A 81 12.42 -4.20 10.04
CA ALA A 81 11.80 -5.38 10.63
C ALA A 81 10.41 -5.68 10.05
N SER A 82 9.61 -4.64 9.79
CA SER A 82 8.29 -4.78 9.18
C SER A 82 8.37 -5.34 7.74
N ILE A 83 9.34 -4.87 6.96
CA ILE A 83 9.57 -5.35 5.59
C ILE A 83 10.03 -6.80 5.61
N ASP A 84 10.94 -7.16 6.51
CA ASP A 84 11.46 -8.52 6.60
C ASP A 84 10.40 -9.51 7.10
N TYR A 85 9.53 -9.08 8.02
CA TYR A 85 8.35 -9.86 8.41
C TYR A 85 7.44 -10.14 7.20
N LEU A 86 7.11 -9.12 6.40
CA LEU A 86 6.27 -9.29 5.21
C LEU A 86 6.90 -10.24 4.18
N LYS A 87 8.22 -10.20 3.99
CA LYS A 87 8.93 -11.10 3.07
C LYS A 87 8.89 -12.56 3.53
N LEU A 88 8.89 -12.79 4.85
CA LEU A 88 8.91 -14.14 5.41
C LEU A 88 7.51 -14.75 5.51
N HIS A 89 6.48 -13.94 5.75
CA HIS A 89 5.11 -14.38 6.01
C HIS A 89 4.13 -14.02 4.88
N SER A 90 4.63 -13.74 3.67
CA SER A 90 3.76 -13.55 2.53
C SER A 90 4.35 -14.05 1.23
N THR A 91 3.46 -14.54 0.37
CA THR A 91 3.78 -14.98 -0.98
C THR A 91 3.20 -13.97 -1.98
N PRO A 92 4.00 -13.49 -2.95
CA PRO A 92 3.48 -12.59 -3.98
C PRO A 92 2.60 -13.33 -4.98
N CYS A 93 1.50 -12.68 -5.38
CA CYS A 93 0.68 -13.15 -6.50
C CYS A 93 1.46 -13.07 -7.83
N PRO A 94 1.49 -14.11 -8.68
CA PRO A 94 2.20 -14.09 -9.96
C PRO A 94 1.67 -13.06 -10.95
N THR A 95 0.41 -12.65 -10.83
CA THR A 95 -0.26 -11.77 -11.79
C THR A 95 -0.11 -10.29 -11.43
N CYS A 96 -0.21 -9.95 -10.15
CA CYS A 96 -0.28 -8.55 -9.70
C CYS A 96 0.67 -8.20 -8.55
N ALA A 97 1.51 -9.15 -8.11
CA ALA A 97 2.46 -9.02 -7.01
C ALA A 97 1.83 -8.61 -5.66
N ALA A 98 0.51 -8.65 -5.51
CA ALA A 98 -0.13 -8.43 -4.22
C ALA A 98 0.35 -9.52 -3.23
N PRO A 99 0.87 -9.14 -2.05
CA PRO A 99 1.28 -10.09 -1.02
C PRO A 99 0.05 -10.80 -0.48
N ALA A 100 0.16 -12.11 -0.30
CA ALA A 100 -0.87 -12.94 0.32
C ALA A 100 -0.26 -13.67 1.50
N GLN A 101 -0.99 -13.73 2.61
CA GLN A 101 -0.64 -14.50 3.80
C GLN A 101 -1.68 -15.61 3.97
N LYS A 102 -1.24 -16.79 4.38
CA LYS A 102 -2.10 -17.95 4.61
C LYS A 102 -2.39 -18.08 6.10
N THR A 103 -3.67 -18.04 6.47
CA THR A 103 -4.08 -18.23 7.89
C THR A 103 -4.37 -19.68 8.24
N HIS A 104 -4.92 -20.46 7.30
CA HIS A 104 -5.15 -21.89 7.45
C HIS A 104 -5.52 -22.51 6.08
N GLY A 105 -5.53 -23.85 6.00
CA GLY A 105 -6.07 -24.60 4.87
C GLY A 105 -5.06 -25.01 3.81
N CYS A 106 -5.47 -25.03 2.54
CA CYS A 106 -4.65 -25.56 1.45
C CYS A 106 -3.82 -24.48 0.73
N ASN A 107 -2.84 -24.92 -0.06
CA ASN A 107 -1.93 -24.04 -0.81
C ASN A 107 -2.50 -23.53 -2.15
N HIS A 108 -3.77 -23.80 -2.46
CA HIS A 108 -4.48 -23.16 -3.56
C HIS A 108 -5.13 -21.87 -3.05
N MET A 109 -4.59 -20.72 -3.47
CA MET A 109 -5.11 -19.40 -3.10
C MET A 109 -5.73 -18.68 -4.30
N ILE A 110 -6.65 -17.76 -3.99
CA ILE A 110 -7.25 -16.83 -4.95
C ILE A 110 -6.86 -15.42 -4.53
N CYS A 111 -6.21 -14.68 -5.42
CA CYS A 111 -5.74 -13.34 -5.09
C CYS A 111 -6.93 -12.37 -4.90
N PHE A 112 -6.99 -11.67 -3.76
CA PHE A 112 -8.06 -10.70 -3.47
C PHE A 112 -8.12 -9.51 -4.45
N ARG A 113 -6.99 -9.17 -5.10
CA ARG A 113 -6.88 -8.01 -5.98
C ARG A 113 -7.28 -8.32 -7.42
N CYS A 114 -6.78 -9.43 -7.96
CA CYS A 114 -6.95 -9.78 -9.39
C CYS A 114 -7.72 -11.08 -9.63
N ASN A 115 -8.17 -11.76 -8.57
CA ASN A 115 -8.91 -13.03 -8.61
C ASN A 115 -8.20 -14.18 -9.36
N SER A 116 -6.88 -14.09 -9.61
CA SER A 116 -6.13 -15.20 -10.19
C SER A 116 -5.90 -16.30 -9.15
N HIS A 117 -6.05 -17.56 -9.59
CA HIS A 117 -5.73 -18.73 -8.78
C HIS A 117 -4.21 -18.97 -8.84
N PHE A 118 -3.58 -19.21 -7.70
CA PHE A 118 -2.14 -19.44 -7.64
C PHE A 118 -1.74 -20.39 -6.50
N CYS A 119 -0.56 -20.99 -6.60
CA CYS A 119 0.03 -21.84 -5.58
C CYS A 119 0.79 -20.98 -4.56
N TYR A 120 0.47 -21.14 -3.28
CA TYR A 120 1.15 -20.42 -2.21
C TYR A 120 2.63 -20.76 -2.08
N LEU A 121 3.01 -22.03 -2.29
CA LEU A 121 4.39 -22.46 -2.07
C LEU A 121 5.39 -21.98 -3.12
N CYS A 122 4.96 -21.78 -4.36
CA CYS A 122 5.86 -21.46 -5.48
C CYS A 122 5.47 -20.22 -6.27
N SER A 123 4.44 -19.49 -5.82
CA SER A 123 3.84 -18.36 -6.54
C SER A 123 3.41 -18.69 -7.98
N ALA A 124 3.25 -19.96 -8.37
CA ALA A 124 2.87 -20.31 -9.73
C ALA A 124 1.37 -20.07 -9.98
N TRP A 125 1.04 -19.58 -11.16
CA TRP A 125 -0.36 -19.46 -11.60
C TRP A 125 -1.01 -20.85 -11.75
N LEU A 126 -2.27 -20.96 -11.34
CA LEU A 126 -3.06 -22.19 -11.41
C LEU A 126 -4.27 -22.01 -12.33
N ASP A 127 -4.60 -23.08 -13.07
CA ASP A 127 -5.81 -23.11 -13.89
C ASP A 127 -7.07 -23.14 -12.99
N PRO A 128 -7.99 -22.16 -13.11
CA PRO A 128 -9.24 -22.13 -12.34
C PRO A 128 -10.12 -23.36 -12.56
N ALA A 129 -10.05 -24.01 -13.73
CA ALA A 129 -10.84 -25.21 -14.01
C ALA A 129 -10.31 -26.46 -13.27
N LYS A 130 -9.00 -26.52 -13.01
CA LYS A 130 -8.33 -27.68 -12.38
C LYS A 130 -7.18 -27.25 -11.46
N PRO A 131 -7.45 -26.46 -10.39
CA PRO A 131 -6.40 -25.86 -9.57
C PRO A 131 -5.54 -26.90 -8.85
N TYR A 132 -6.11 -28.05 -8.50
CA TYR A 132 -5.41 -29.11 -7.78
C TYR A 132 -4.47 -29.96 -8.64
N GLN A 133 -4.52 -29.85 -9.97
CA GLN A 133 -3.65 -30.62 -10.86
C GLN A 133 -2.16 -30.30 -10.62
N HIS A 134 -1.85 -29.10 -10.15
CA HIS A 134 -0.49 -28.69 -9.82
C HIS A 134 0.15 -29.50 -8.68
N PHE A 135 -0.67 -30.01 -7.74
CA PHE A 135 -0.21 -30.77 -6.58
C PHE A 135 -0.23 -32.28 -6.81
N ASN A 136 -0.77 -32.74 -7.93
CA ASN A 136 -0.87 -34.14 -8.29
C ASN A 136 0.09 -34.49 -9.43
N GLU A 137 0.18 -35.77 -9.77
CA GLU A 137 0.91 -36.21 -10.95
C GLU A 137 0.17 -35.76 -12.21
N GLN A 138 0.89 -35.07 -13.10
CA GLN A 138 0.30 -34.56 -14.34
C GLN A 138 0.23 -35.66 -15.41
N PRO A 139 -0.65 -35.49 -16.42
CA PRO A 139 -0.69 -36.38 -17.57
C PRO A 139 0.70 -36.52 -18.21
N GLY A 140 1.21 -37.75 -18.28
CA GLY A 140 2.57 -38.04 -18.77
C GLY A 140 3.65 -38.15 -17.69
N GLY A 141 3.28 -38.33 -16.42
CA GLY A 141 4.21 -38.65 -15.33
C GLY A 141 5.07 -37.48 -14.84
N LYS A 142 4.68 -36.25 -15.20
CA LYS A 142 5.40 -35.03 -14.77
C LYS A 142 4.94 -34.63 -13.37
N ARG A 143 5.90 -34.31 -12.51
CA ARG A 143 5.67 -33.82 -11.14
C ARG A 143 6.26 -32.43 -10.95
N THR A 144 5.52 -31.54 -10.30
CA THR A 144 6.00 -30.19 -9.93
C THR A 144 6.79 -30.27 -8.61
N SER A 145 7.48 -29.20 -8.23
CA SER A 145 8.10 -29.06 -6.89
C SER A 145 7.08 -29.08 -5.74
N CYS A 146 5.79 -28.95 -6.05
CA CYS A 146 4.67 -28.93 -5.11
C CYS A 146 3.85 -30.23 -5.14
N TYR A 147 4.36 -31.29 -5.76
CA TYR A 147 3.71 -32.61 -5.77
C TYR A 147 3.48 -33.13 -4.34
N MET A 148 2.24 -33.51 -4.03
CA MET A 148 1.76 -33.97 -2.71
C MET A 148 1.92 -32.95 -1.57
N ARG A 149 2.06 -31.66 -1.89
CA ARG A 149 2.27 -30.57 -0.91
C ARG A 149 1.07 -29.62 -0.83
N LEU A 150 -0.15 -30.11 -1.06
CA LEU A 150 -1.37 -29.29 -1.02
C LEU A 150 -1.67 -28.75 0.39
N TRP A 151 -1.40 -29.55 1.42
CA TRP A 151 -1.73 -29.28 2.82
C TRP A 151 -0.51 -28.93 3.67
N GLU A 152 0.63 -28.65 3.04
CA GLU A 152 1.79 -28.17 3.78
C GLU A 152 1.47 -26.78 4.36
N LEU A 153 1.85 -26.56 5.62
CA LEU A 153 1.54 -25.35 6.38
C LEU A 153 0.01 -25.12 6.50
N GLU A 154 -0.77 -26.16 6.80
CA GLU A 154 -2.24 -26.04 6.89
C GLU A 154 -2.73 -25.22 8.09
N GLU A 155 -1.90 -25.04 9.11
CA GLU A 155 -2.20 -24.18 10.27
C GLU A 155 -1.89 -22.70 9.99
N GLY A 156 -1.42 -22.37 8.78
CA GLY A 156 -1.06 -21.01 8.36
C GLY A 156 0.43 -20.71 8.47
N ASP A 157 0.79 -19.45 8.26
CA ASP A 157 2.18 -18.97 8.35
C ASP A 157 2.67 -18.73 9.78
N GLY A 158 1.80 -18.81 10.80
CA GLY A 158 2.16 -18.67 12.22
C GLY A 158 2.99 -17.43 12.58
N ASP A 159 3.42 -17.34 13.84
CA ASP A 159 4.52 -16.46 14.26
C ASP A 159 5.81 -17.26 14.51
N ASP A 160 5.74 -18.58 14.31
CA ASP A 160 6.74 -19.60 14.61
C ASP A 160 7.42 -20.17 13.35
N VAL A 161 7.43 -19.43 12.23
CA VAL A 161 8.15 -19.80 10.99
C VAL A 161 9.66 -19.78 11.19
N GLY A 162 10.18 -20.82 11.83
CA GLY A 162 11.55 -21.24 11.73
C GLY A 162 11.85 -21.75 10.31
N TYR A 163 12.68 -21.00 9.60
CA TYR A 163 13.56 -21.43 8.49
C TYR A 163 13.04 -22.59 7.62
N GLY A 164 12.34 -22.26 6.53
CA GLY A 164 12.04 -23.26 5.50
C GLY A 164 11.14 -22.83 4.36
N PHE A 165 10.67 -21.58 4.30
CA PHE A 165 9.83 -21.13 3.19
C PHE A 165 10.67 -20.91 1.93
N ALA A 166 10.74 -21.94 1.08
CA ALA A 166 11.45 -21.91 -0.21
C ALA A 166 10.64 -21.23 -1.34
N GLY A 167 9.64 -20.42 -0.98
CA GLY A 167 8.63 -19.87 -1.89
C GLY A 167 8.78 -18.38 -2.17
N GLY A 168 9.98 -17.91 -2.49
CA GLY A 168 10.24 -16.53 -2.91
C GLY A 168 10.88 -16.50 -4.29
N ALA A 169 10.48 -15.55 -5.13
CA ALA A 169 11.16 -15.27 -6.39
C ALA A 169 12.57 -14.73 -6.10
N GLY A 170 13.58 -15.58 -6.28
CA GLY A 170 14.99 -15.20 -6.19
C GLY A 170 15.69 -15.84 -5.00
N GLY A 171 16.64 -16.72 -5.32
CA GLY A 171 17.58 -17.23 -4.32
C GLY A 171 18.47 -16.10 -3.83
N ASP A 172 18.59 -15.99 -2.51
CA ASP A 172 19.85 -15.80 -1.81
C ASP A 172 19.62 -16.20 -0.35
N GLN A 173 20.31 -17.25 0.07
CA GLN A 173 20.29 -17.74 1.45
C GLN A 173 21.10 -16.77 2.33
N ALA A 174 20.48 -15.68 2.79
CA ALA A 174 21.03 -14.88 3.87
C ALA A 174 20.41 -15.38 5.19
N ALA A 175 21.17 -16.18 5.93
CA ALA A 175 20.85 -16.59 7.29
C ALA A 175 20.83 -15.34 8.19
N VAL A 176 19.65 -14.79 8.44
CA VAL A 176 19.42 -13.84 9.54
C VAL A 176 19.45 -14.65 10.82
N GLN A 177 20.33 -14.30 11.77
CA GLN A 177 20.40 -14.99 13.06
C GLN A 177 19.25 -14.54 13.99
N PRO A 178 18.75 -15.43 14.87
CA PRO A 178 17.68 -15.10 15.80
C PRO A 178 18.12 -14.01 16.82
N PRO A 179 17.17 -13.20 17.34
CA PRO A 179 17.46 -12.23 18.39
C PRO A 179 17.88 -12.94 19.69
N PRO A 180 18.80 -12.34 20.48
CA PRO A 180 19.26 -12.92 21.73
C PRO A 180 18.13 -12.99 22.78
N ALA A 181 18.18 -14.07 23.58
CA ALA A 181 17.22 -14.41 24.64
C ALA A 181 17.20 -13.42 25.82
#